data_AF-A0A9D7C764-F1
#
_entry.id   AF-A0A9D7C764-F1
#
_cell.length_a   1.000
_cell.length_b   1.000
_cell.length_c   1.000
_cell.angle_alpha   90.00
_cell.angle_beta   90.00
_cell.angle_gamma   90.00
#
_symmetry.space_group_name_H-M   'P 1'
#
loop_
_entity.id
_entity.type
_entity.pdbx_description
1 polymer ?
#
loop_
_entity_poly.entity_id
_entity_poly.type
_entity_poly.pdbx_seq_one_letter_code
_entity_poly.pdbx_strand_id
1 'polypeptide(L)'
;MQELGLLAYTVIELYNSPCSKHYETLKRIFSEQFKMDDDGKTIISRNKEEISADSIQSPHDTDCHYRNKDGNQIKGYSMNVTESCDGESLNLISGVDVRVVSTADNDFLQNGVNGTKELFTETVKNIHTDGAYHSTDNQQFCKNEMQICL
;
A
#
# COMPACT_ATOMS: atom_id res chain seq x y z
N MET A 1 14.00 11.13 -20.37
CA MET A 1 13.08 9.97 -20.17
C MET A 1 13.29 8.91 -21.26
N GLN A 2 13.22 9.23 -22.56
CA GLN A 2 13.48 8.25 -23.64
C GLN A 2 14.87 7.60 -23.58
N GLU A 3 15.93 8.36 -23.33
CA GLU A 3 17.31 7.82 -23.21
C GLU A 3 17.43 6.78 -22.09
N LEU A 4 16.73 6.99 -20.96
CA LEU A 4 16.71 6.05 -19.85
C LEU A 4 15.99 4.76 -20.22
N GLY A 5 14.85 4.86 -20.92
CA GLY A 5 14.14 3.69 -21.45
C GLY A 5 14.98 2.90 -22.44
N LEU A 6 15.68 3.57 -23.36
CA LEU A 6 16.59 2.92 -24.30
C LEU A 6 17.75 2.21 -23.60
N LEU A 7 18.35 2.86 -22.59
CA LEU A 7 19.42 2.26 -21.80
C LEU A 7 18.93 1.03 -21.04
N ALA A 8 17.77 1.12 -20.38
CA ALA A 8 17.16 0.00 -19.67
C ALA A 8 16.89 -1.17 -20.62
N TYR A 9 16.27 -0.91 -21.77
CA TYR A 9 16.03 -1.92 -22.81
C TYR A 9 17.33 -2.57 -23.28
N THR A 10 18.36 -1.78 -23.58
CA THR A 10 19.67 -2.28 -24.03
C THR A 10 20.32 -3.19 -22.98
N VAL A 11 20.30 -2.79 -21.70
CA VAL A 11 20.86 -3.61 -20.61
C VAL A 11 20.07 -4.91 -20.45
N ILE A 12 18.74 -4.86 -20.56
CA ILE A 12 17.86 -6.03 -20.49
C ILE A 12 18.21 -7.03 -21.62
N GLU A 13 18.26 -6.56 -22.87
CA GLU A 13 18.55 -7.41 -24.04
C GLU A 13 19.98 -7.99 -24.02
N LEU A 14 20.98 -7.21 -23.60
CA LEU A 14 22.38 -7.66 -23.63
C LEU A 14 22.73 -8.68 -22.56
N TYR A 15 22.19 -8.54 -21.34
CA TYR A 15 22.67 -9.32 -20.20
C TYR A 15 21.80 -10.53 -19.85
N ASN A 16 20.52 -10.56 -20.28
CA ASN A 16 19.55 -11.63 -20.03
C ASN A 16 19.83 -12.50 -18.79
N SER A 17 19.87 -11.87 -17.61
CA SER A 17 20.35 -12.49 -16.36
C SER A 17 19.21 -12.62 -15.33
N PRO A 18 18.34 -13.63 -15.45
CA PRO A 18 17.12 -13.75 -14.64
C PRO A 18 17.36 -14.02 -13.14
N CYS A 19 18.61 -14.23 -12.71
CA CYS A 19 18.95 -14.54 -11.32
C CYS A 19 19.32 -13.31 -10.49
N SER A 20 19.32 -12.09 -11.05
CA SER A 20 19.68 -10.86 -10.32
C SER A 20 18.43 -10.06 -9.94
N LYS A 21 18.27 -9.77 -8.63
CA LYS A 21 17.18 -8.91 -8.13
C LYS A 21 17.16 -7.53 -8.81
N HIS A 22 18.33 -6.95 -9.08
CA HIS A 22 18.45 -5.66 -9.76
C HIS A 22 18.02 -5.75 -11.23
N TYR A 23 18.33 -6.87 -11.89
CA TYR A 23 17.90 -7.12 -13.26
C TYR A 23 16.38 -7.30 -13.35
N GLU A 24 15.77 -8.07 -12.44
CA GLU A 24 14.31 -8.20 -12.34
C GLU A 24 13.63 -6.85 -12.06
N THR A 25 14.22 -6.06 -11.15
CA THR A 25 13.74 -4.71 -10.85
C THR A 25 13.80 -3.81 -12.09
N LEU A 26 14.90 -3.83 -12.84
CA LEU A 26 15.04 -3.06 -14.07
C LEU A 26 14.02 -3.49 -15.15
N LYS A 27 13.78 -4.80 -15.32
CA LYS A 27 12.75 -5.32 -16.23
C LYS A 27 11.36 -4.83 -15.85
N ARG A 28 11.03 -4.87 -14.56
CA ARG A 28 9.74 -4.41 -14.04
C ARG A 28 9.58 -2.89 -14.21
N ILE A 29 10.62 -2.10 -13.91
CA ILE A 29 10.63 -0.66 -14.20
C ILE A 29 10.41 -0.40 -15.70
N PHE A 30 11.10 -1.14 -16.57
CA PHE A 30 10.95 -0.97 -18.01
C PHE A 30 9.52 -1.26 -18.47
N SER A 31 8.95 -2.40 -18.09
CA SER A 31 7.61 -2.80 -18.53
C SER A 31 6.51 -1.88 -17.99
N GLU A 32 6.67 -1.36 -16.77
CA GLU A 32 5.70 -0.50 -16.08
C GLU A 32 5.78 0.97 -16.48
N GLN A 33 6.94 1.48 -16.88
CA GLN A 33 7.16 2.92 -17.15
C GLN A 33 7.38 3.24 -18.63
N PHE A 34 7.73 2.24 -19.44
CA PHE A 34 8.07 2.40 -20.85
C PHE A 34 7.35 1.38 -21.73
N LYS A 35 7.30 1.67 -23.03
CA LYS A 35 6.82 0.79 -24.08
C LYS A 35 7.51 1.11 -25.40
N MET A 36 7.44 0.20 -26.36
CA MET A 36 7.73 0.55 -27.75
C MET A 36 6.58 1.40 -28.31
N ASP A 37 6.88 2.31 -29.23
CA ASP A 37 5.87 3.00 -30.02
C ASP A 37 5.11 2.03 -30.93
N ASP A 38 3.99 2.49 -31.50
CA ASP A 38 3.11 1.67 -32.32
C ASP A 38 3.81 1.11 -33.58
N ASP A 39 4.85 1.80 -34.05
CA ASP A 39 5.70 1.40 -35.17
C ASP A 39 6.80 0.38 -34.79
N GLY A 40 6.99 0.12 -33.49
CA GLY A 40 8.04 -0.77 -32.97
C GLY A 40 9.47 -0.28 -33.19
N LYS A 41 9.66 1.04 -33.37
CA LYS A 41 10.95 1.66 -33.72
C LYS A 41 11.59 2.38 -32.54
N THR A 42 10.80 2.92 -31.64
CA THR A 42 11.29 3.81 -30.58
C THR A 42 10.78 3.39 -29.22
N ILE A 43 11.64 3.51 -28.20
CA ILE A 43 11.19 3.41 -26.81
C ILE A 43 10.60 4.74 -26.38
N ILE A 44 9.37 4.72 -25.88
CA ILE A 44 8.65 5.85 -25.34
C ILE A 44 8.23 5.59 -23.90
N SER A 45 8.04 6.66 -23.13
CA SER A 45 7.43 6.56 -21.80
C SER A 45 5.94 6.31 -21.93
N ARG A 46 5.38 5.54 -20.99
CA ARG A 46 3.93 5.39 -20.86
C ARG A 46 3.30 6.70 -20.40
N ASN A 47 2.06 6.92 -20.83
CA ASN A 47 1.27 8.03 -20.31
C ASN A 47 0.92 7.76 -18.84
N LYS A 48 0.69 8.83 -18.08
CA LYS A 48 0.41 8.73 -16.63
C LYS A 48 -0.80 7.84 -16.34
N GLU A 49 -1.80 7.87 -17.22
CA GLU A 49 -3.05 7.12 -17.11
C GLU A 49 -2.85 5.61 -17.36
N GLU A 50 -1.75 5.23 -17.99
CA GLU A 50 -1.39 3.82 -18.25
C GLU A 50 -0.55 3.21 -17.11
N ILE A 51 -0.07 4.04 -16.17
CA ILE A 51 0.79 3.61 -15.07
C ILE A 51 -0.07 3.33 -13.84
N SER A 52 -0.04 2.07 -13.39
CA SER A 52 -0.76 1.65 -12.18
C SER A 52 -0.25 2.36 -10.93
N ALA A 53 -1.14 2.60 -9.96
CA ALA A 53 -0.78 3.01 -8.61
C ALA A 53 0.19 2.02 -7.93
N ASP A 54 0.15 0.76 -8.33
CA ASP A 54 0.96 -0.33 -7.78
C ASP A 54 2.30 -0.51 -8.55
N SER A 55 2.59 0.36 -9.53
CA SER A 55 3.87 0.34 -10.24
C SER A 55 5.02 0.70 -9.28
N ILE A 56 6.23 0.25 -9.58
CA ILE A 56 7.44 0.63 -8.86
C ILE A 56 7.55 2.15 -8.80
N GLN A 57 7.50 2.69 -7.59
CA GLN A 57 7.68 4.12 -7.33
C GLN A 57 9.15 4.48 -7.06
N SER A 58 9.96 3.50 -6.63
CA SER A 58 11.38 3.64 -6.35
C SER A 58 12.12 2.32 -6.62
N PRO A 59 13.28 2.33 -7.31
CA PRO A 59 14.08 1.11 -7.51
C PRO A 59 14.64 0.53 -6.21
N HIS A 60 14.69 1.32 -5.14
CA HIS A 60 15.16 0.90 -3.82
C HIS A 60 14.05 0.31 -2.94
N ASP A 61 12.78 0.52 -3.34
CA ASP A 61 11.61 0.02 -2.65
C ASP A 61 10.53 -0.34 -3.69
N THR A 62 10.59 -1.59 -4.15
CA THR A 62 9.72 -2.10 -5.21
C THR A 62 8.32 -2.47 -4.73
N ASP A 63 8.07 -2.34 -3.43
CA ASP A 63 6.87 -2.79 -2.75
C ASP A 63 5.98 -1.59 -2.37
N CYS A 64 6.50 -0.37 -2.46
CA CYS A 64 5.72 0.84 -2.21
C CYS A 64 4.77 1.18 -3.38
N HIS A 65 3.58 1.66 -3.02
CA HIS A 65 2.55 2.08 -3.98
C HIS A 65 2.45 3.61 -4.02
N TYR A 66 1.63 4.10 -4.94
CA TYR A 66 1.24 5.49 -5.08
C TYR A 66 -0.23 5.70 -4.71
N ARG A 67 -0.55 6.83 -4.09
CA ARG A 67 -1.93 7.28 -3.85
C ARG A 67 -2.04 8.78 -4.07
N ASN A 68 -3.16 9.20 -4.66
CA ASN A 68 -3.56 10.60 -4.75
C ASN A 68 -4.90 10.79 -4.03
N LYS A 69 -4.88 11.43 -2.86
CA LYS A 69 -6.07 11.72 -2.05
C LYS A 69 -6.22 13.23 -1.93
N ASP A 70 -7.28 13.79 -2.51
CA ASP A 70 -7.57 15.23 -2.51
C ASP A 70 -6.41 16.12 -3.01
N GLY A 71 -5.68 15.64 -4.02
CA GLY A 71 -4.51 16.33 -4.57
C GLY A 71 -3.21 16.06 -3.84
N ASN A 72 -3.26 15.42 -2.66
CA ASN A 72 -2.06 14.99 -1.93
C ASN A 72 -1.56 13.68 -2.52
N GLN A 73 -0.40 13.76 -3.16
CA GLN A 73 0.28 12.65 -3.82
C GLN A 73 1.30 12.05 -2.86
N ILE A 74 1.12 10.78 -2.51
CA ILE A 74 1.97 10.04 -1.57
C ILE A 74 2.49 8.78 -2.26
N LYS A 75 3.76 8.46 -1.98
CA LYS A 75 4.40 7.21 -2.38
C LYS A 75 4.91 6.54 -1.11
N GLY A 76 4.55 5.29 -0.87
CA GLY A 76 4.97 4.60 0.35
C GLY A 76 3.88 3.71 0.94
N TYR A 77 3.74 3.83 2.25
CA TYR A 77 2.93 2.98 3.11
C TYR A 77 1.95 3.83 3.94
N SER A 78 0.86 3.20 4.35
CA SER A 78 -0.05 3.67 5.39
C SER A 78 0.17 2.82 6.65
N MET A 79 0.05 3.46 7.81
CA MET A 79 0.23 2.82 9.12
C MET A 79 -1.01 3.09 9.96
N ASN A 80 -1.57 2.04 10.54
CA ASN A 80 -2.58 2.14 11.57
C ASN A 80 -2.01 1.67 12.92
N VAL A 81 -2.30 2.41 13.98
CA VAL A 81 -1.91 2.07 15.35
C VAL A 81 -3.18 1.89 16.16
N THR A 82 -3.28 0.77 16.87
CA THR A 82 -4.40 0.48 17.78
C THR A 82 -3.91 0.57 19.21
N GLU A 83 -4.66 1.26 20.07
CA GLU A 83 -4.37 1.40 21.49
C GLU A 83 -5.60 1.13 22.37
N SER A 84 -5.38 0.68 23.61
CA SER A 84 -6.42 0.67 24.63
C SER A 84 -6.72 2.10 25.11
N CYS A 85 -7.97 2.36 25.52
CA CYS A 85 -8.42 3.67 25.99
C CYS A 85 -9.51 3.56 27.07
N ASP A 86 -9.30 2.72 28.09
CA ASP A 86 -10.28 2.45 29.14
C ASP A 86 -10.31 3.50 30.27
N GLY A 87 -9.30 4.37 30.36
CA GLY A 87 -9.22 5.47 31.35
C GLY A 87 -9.02 5.02 32.81
N GLU A 88 -9.08 3.71 33.08
CA GLU A 88 -8.86 3.12 34.40
C GLU A 88 -7.40 2.63 34.56
N SER A 89 -6.71 2.38 33.44
CA SER A 89 -5.36 1.84 33.40
C SER A 89 -4.43 2.62 32.45
N LEU A 90 -3.21 2.12 32.25
CA LEU A 90 -2.31 2.66 31.24
C LEU A 90 -2.82 2.27 29.85
N ASN A 91 -2.91 3.25 28.95
CA ASN A 91 -3.16 2.97 27.53
C ASN A 91 -1.95 2.26 26.93
N LEU A 92 -2.20 1.13 26.27
CA LEU A 92 -1.18 0.31 25.65
C LEU A 92 -1.43 0.21 24.15
N ILE A 93 -0.37 0.37 23.37
CA ILE A 93 -0.39 0.05 21.94
C ILE A 93 -0.55 -1.47 21.81
N SER A 94 -1.69 -1.90 21.28
CA SER A 94 -2.04 -3.30 21.07
C SER A 94 -1.66 -3.80 19.67
N GLY A 95 -1.48 -2.89 18.71
CA GLY A 95 -1.20 -3.28 17.34
C GLY A 95 -0.63 -2.15 16.51
N VAL A 96 0.25 -2.54 15.59
CA VAL A 96 0.80 -1.70 14.52
C VAL A 96 0.64 -2.46 13.22
N ASP A 97 -0.12 -1.91 12.29
CA ASP A 97 -0.37 -2.49 10.97
C ASP A 97 0.15 -1.54 9.89
N VAL A 98 1.14 -1.98 9.11
CA VAL A 98 1.77 -1.20 8.04
C VAL A 98 1.46 -1.88 6.72
N ARG A 99 0.80 -1.16 5.82
CA ARG A 99 0.45 -1.64 4.48
C ARG A 99 0.76 -0.60 3.42
N VAL A 100 0.71 -0.98 2.16
CA VAL A 100 0.93 -0.06 1.04
C VAL A 100 -0.08 1.10 1.06
N VAL A 101 0.34 2.29 0.64
CA VAL A 101 -0.47 3.53 0.80
C VAL A 101 -1.82 3.49 0.08
N SER A 102 -1.98 2.63 -0.92
CA SER A 102 -3.25 2.40 -1.63
C SER A 102 -4.29 1.63 -0.81
N THR A 103 -3.92 1.05 0.34
CA THR A 103 -4.84 0.37 1.27
C THR A 103 -5.88 1.35 1.79
N ALA A 104 -7.16 0.95 1.81
CA ALA A 104 -8.23 1.76 2.36
C ALA A 104 -8.22 1.71 3.91
N ASP A 105 -8.64 2.81 4.54
CA ASP A 105 -8.57 2.96 6.00
C ASP A 105 -9.49 1.92 6.70
N ASN A 106 -10.63 1.60 6.10
CA ASN A 106 -11.56 0.57 6.58
C ASN A 106 -10.98 -0.86 6.59
N ASP A 107 -9.93 -1.16 5.82
CA ASP A 107 -9.31 -2.50 5.78
C ASP A 107 -8.42 -2.79 7.02
N PHE A 108 -8.17 -1.78 7.85
CA PHE A 108 -7.36 -1.92 9.07
C PHE A 108 -8.17 -2.30 10.30
N LEU A 109 -9.48 -2.02 10.33
CA LEU A 109 -10.31 -2.13 11.55
C LEU A 109 -10.27 -3.53 12.16
N GLN A 110 -10.63 -4.54 11.36
CA GLN A 110 -10.85 -5.89 11.87
C GLN A 110 -9.54 -6.51 12.36
N ASN A 111 -8.43 -6.23 11.67
CA ASN A 111 -7.10 -6.69 12.08
C ASN A 111 -6.66 -6.03 13.40
N GLY A 112 -6.87 -4.72 13.56
CA GLY A 112 -6.58 -4.02 14.81
C GLY A 112 -7.40 -4.56 16.00
N VAL A 113 -8.69 -4.82 15.79
CA VAL A 113 -9.57 -5.40 16.82
C VAL A 113 -9.18 -6.84 17.15
N ASN A 114 -8.95 -7.69 16.16
CA ASN A 114 -8.57 -9.08 16.39
C ASN A 114 -7.22 -9.19 17.10
N GLY A 115 -6.21 -8.41 16.69
CA GLY A 115 -4.93 -8.35 17.39
C GLY A 115 -5.07 -7.87 18.84
N THR A 116 -5.99 -6.92 19.10
CA THR A 116 -6.30 -6.50 20.48
C THR A 116 -6.94 -7.64 21.28
N LYS A 117 -7.88 -8.40 20.70
CA LYS A 117 -8.51 -9.55 21.37
C LYS A 117 -7.52 -10.68 21.72
N GLU A 118 -6.37 -10.75 21.05
CA GLU A 118 -5.31 -11.71 21.39
C GLU A 118 -4.46 -11.29 22.60
N LEU A 119 -4.38 -9.99 22.88
CA LEU A 119 -3.54 -9.43 23.94
C LEU A 119 -4.32 -9.13 25.23
N PHE A 120 -5.59 -8.78 25.11
CA PHE A 120 -6.44 -8.40 26.24
C PHE A 120 -7.48 -9.48 26.53
N THR A 121 -7.71 -9.76 27.81
CA THR A 121 -8.77 -10.68 28.25
C THR A 121 -10.13 -10.00 28.29
N GLU A 122 -10.17 -8.68 28.37
CA GLU A 122 -11.40 -7.90 28.39
C GLU A 122 -12.02 -7.79 27.00
N THR A 123 -13.35 -7.78 26.96
CA THR A 123 -14.09 -7.61 25.71
C THR A 123 -14.04 -6.15 25.28
N VAL A 124 -13.57 -5.90 24.05
CA VAL A 124 -13.68 -4.60 23.40
C VAL A 124 -15.16 -4.24 23.30
N LYS A 125 -15.56 -3.05 23.79
CA LYS A 125 -16.95 -2.56 23.74
C LYS A 125 -17.13 -1.42 22.74
N ASN A 126 -16.18 -0.49 22.73
CA ASN A 126 -16.20 0.68 21.86
C ASN A 126 -14.88 0.74 21.09
N ILE A 127 -14.96 1.14 19.84
CA ILE A 127 -13.81 1.36 18.96
C ILE A 127 -13.88 2.80 18.50
N HIS A 128 -12.88 3.60 18.87
CA HIS A 128 -12.78 5.00 18.45
C HIS A 128 -11.80 5.10 17.28
N THR A 129 -12.23 5.72 16.18
CA THR A 129 -11.38 5.93 14.99
C THR A 129 -11.51 7.36 14.50
N ASP A 130 -10.49 7.88 13.83
CA ASP A 130 -10.41 9.26 13.33
C ASP A 130 -11.18 9.51 12.02
N GLY A 131 -11.73 8.47 11.40
CA GLY A 131 -12.61 8.56 10.23
C GLY A 131 -12.28 7.54 9.13
N ALA A 132 -13.14 7.42 8.11
CA ALA A 132 -12.95 6.53 6.95
C ALA A 132 -12.89 5.00 7.23
N TYR A 133 -13.11 4.55 8.47
CA TYR A 133 -13.23 3.14 8.84
C TYR A 133 -14.60 2.52 8.56
N HIS A 134 -15.57 3.31 8.06
CA HIS A 134 -16.92 2.85 7.81
C HIS A 134 -17.00 1.97 6.54
N SER A 135 -17.53 0.75 6.68
CA SER A 135 -17.87 -0.15 5.57
C SER A 135 -18.98 -1.11 6.00
N THR A 136 -19.68 -1.73 5.05
CA THR A 136 -20.67 -2.78 5.35
C THR A 136 -20.05 -3.93 6.12
N ASP A 137 -18.81 -4.32 5.76
CA ASP A 137 -18.09 -5.41 6.43
C ASP A 137 -17.74 -5.05 7.87
N ASN A 138 -17.28 -3.82 8.13
CA ASN A 138 -16.95 -3.36 9.47
C ASN A 138 -18.19 -3.20 10.35
N GLN A 139 -19.31 -2.73 9.78
CA GLN A 139 -20.58 -2.73 10.49
C GLN A 139 -21.02 -4.15 10.90
N GLN A 140 -20.90 -5.10 9.98
CA GLN A 140 -21.28 -6.49 10.23
C GLN A 140 -20.33 -7.16 11.24
N PHE A 141 -19.04 -6.85 11.17
CA PHE A 141 -18.02 -7.32 12.12
C PHE A 141 -18.28 -6.83 13.55
N CYS A 142 -18.68 -5.57 13.72
CA CYS A 142 -18.96 -5.02 15.05
C CYS A 142 -20.35 -5.37 15.58
N LYS A 143 -21.26 -5.84 14.72
CA LYS A 143 -22.67 -6.05 15.05
C LYS A 143 -22.84 -6.91 16.31
N ASN A 144 -23.63 -6.41 17.26
CA ASN A 144 -24.01 -7.05 18.53
C ASN A 144 -22.90 -7.22 19.59
N GLU A 145 -21.63 -6.98 19.25
CA GLU A 145 -20.50 -7.11 20.19
C GLU A 145 -19.86 -5.77 20.55
N MET A 146 -19.80 -4.84 19.59
CA MET A 146 -19.00 -3.62 19.67
C MET A 146 -19.70 -2.46 18.96
N GLN A 147 -19.36 -1.23 19.35
CA GLN A 147 -19.78 -0.02 18.65
C GLN A 147 -18.56 0.69 18.03
N ILE A 148 -18.65 1.03 16.75
CA ILE A 148 -17.68 1.93 16.10
C ILE A 148 -18.14 3.37 16.34
N CYS A 149 -17.26 4.17 16.93
CA CYS A 149 -17.42 5.59 17.19
C CYS A 149 -16.52 6.37 16.22
N LEU A 150 -17.13 7.21 15.40
CA LEU A 150 -16.47 8.13 14.44
C LEU A 150 -16.53 9.57 14.97
#